data_AF-A0A0M3JBI9-F1
#
_entry.id   AF-A0A0M3JBI9-F1
#
_cell.length_a   1.000
_cell.length_b   1.000
_cell.length_c   1.000
_cell.angle_alpha   90.00
_cell.angle_beta   90.00
_cell.angle_gamma   90.00
#
_symmetry.space_group_name_H-M   'P 1'
#
loop_
_entity.id
_entity.type
_entity.pdbx_description
1 polymer ?
#
loop_
_entity_poly.entity_id
_entity_poly.type
_entity_poly.pdbx_seq_one_letter_code
_entity_poly.pdbx_strand_id
1 'polypeptide(L)'
;LGLLLLLEEMIKLLQPLAMGRLIRYFRFDKPLSMQEAYMALIALSLVSVLIPLIHHPYFYELQKKGLELKVAACGMIMQKGLQLSSSALHKTTVGHIVTLMSTDVAKFDMMFIFVHYLWLSPLILVSYTVMLWREIGFSSVVGFGALIVLVPIQGYFSRMMGRCRFVF
;
A
#
# COMPACT_ATOMS: atom_id res chain seq x y z
N LEU A 1 4.23 -13.08 -2.55
CA LEU A 1 4.06 -11.78 -1.85
C LEU A 1 2.87 -11.02 -2.41
N GLY A 2 2.88 -10.51 -3.64
CA GLY A 2 1.73 -9.78 -4.21
C GLY A 2 0.36 -10.49 -4.17
N LEU A 3 0.31 -11.80 -4.42
CA LEU A 3 -0.92 -12.60 -4.30
C LEU A 3 -1.44 -12.73 -2.85
N LEU A 4 -0.54 -12.74 -1.86
CA LEU A 4 -0.92 -12.76 -0.44
C LEU A 4 -1.55 -11.44 -0.03
N LEU A 5 -1.03 -10.32 -0.54
CA LEU A 5 -1.63 -9.00 -0.36
C LEU A 5 -3.00 -8.92 -1.04
N LEU A 6 -3.15 -9.48 -2.26
CA LEU A 6 -4.46 -9.58 -2.90
C LEU A 6 -5.45 -10.34 -2.01
N LEU A 7 -5.05 -11.50 -1.48
CA LEU A 7 -5.88 -12.31 -0.58
C LEU A 7 -6.25 -11.54 0.69
N GLU A 8 -5.29 -10.86 1.32
CA GLU A 8 -5.50 -9.99 2.49
C GLU A 8 -6.57 -8.93 2.20
N GLU A 9 -6.47 -8.24 1.06
CA GLU A 9 -7.42 -7.22 0.64
C GLU A 9 -8.81 -7.79 0.32
N MET A 10 -8.88 -8.98 -0.26
CA MET A 10 -10.16 -9.67 -0.46
C MET A 10 -10.81 -10.09 0.87
N ILE A 11 -10.02 -10.51 1.86
CA ILE A 11 -10.53 -10.82 3.21
C ILE A 11 -11.04 -9.55 3.90
N LYS A 12 -10.38 -8.40 3.75
CA LYS A 12 -10.83 -7.11 4.30
C LYS A 12 -12.22 -6.71 3.80
N LEU A 13 -12.61 -7.07 2.57
CA LEU A 13 -13.96 -6.82 2.04
C LEU A 13 -15.07 -7.51 2.84
N LEU A 14 -14.76 -8.58 3.59
CA LEU A 14 -15.74 -9.24 4.45
C LEU A 14 -16.13 -8.40 5.67
N GLN A 15 -15.24 -7.51 6.12
CA GLN A 15 -15.44 -6.68 7.31
C GLN A 15 -16.67 -5.75 7.19
N PRO A 16 -16.81 -4.91 6.14
CA PRO A 16 -18.00 -4.09 5.96
C PRO A 16 -19.27 -4.90 5.71
N LEU A 17 -19.19 -6.09 5.10
CA LEU A 17 -20.35 -6.96 4.90
C LEU A 17 -20.87 -7.53 6.23
N ALA A 18 -19.97 -8.01 7.09
CA ALA A 18 -20.31 -8.47 8.43
C ALA A 18 -20.88 -7.33 9.29
N MET A 19 -20.26 -6.15 9.23
CA MET A 19 -20.75 -4.95 9.90
C MET A 19 -22.14 -4.54 9.40
N GLY A 20 -22.38 -4.59 8.08
CA GLY A 20 -23.68 -4.29 7.49
C GLY A 20 -24.79 -5.20 8.00
N ARG A 21 -24.52 -6.50 8.22
CA ARG A 21 -25.49 -7.42 8.85
C ARG A 21 -25.76 -7.07 10.30
N LEU A 22 -24.74 -6.70 11.07
CA LEU A 22 -24.91 -6.28 12.46
C LEU A 22 -25.75 -4.99 12.56
N ILE A 23 -25.53 -4.02 11.67
CA ILE A 23 -26.34 -2.79 11.61
C ILE A 23 -27.81 -3.12 11.30
N ARG A 24 -28.07 -4.05 10.37
CA ARG A 24 -29.45 -4.47 10.02
C ARG A 24 -30.16 -5.15 11.20
N TYR A 25 -29.45 -5.89 12.05
CA TYR A 25 -30.04 -6.48 13.26
C TYR A 25 -30.62 -5.42 14.22
N PHE A 26 -29.94 -4.27 14.36
CA PHE A 26 -30.39 -3.18 15.22
C PHE A 26 -31.44 -2.26 14.56
N ARG A 27 -31.79 -2.47 13.29
CA ARG A 27 -32.86 -1.70 12.61
C ARG A 27 -34.22 -2.36 12.81
N PHE A 28 -35.22 -1.53 13.06
CA PHE A 28 -36.61 -1.96 13.29
C PHE A 28 -37.29 -2.54 12.05
N ASP A 29 -36.77 -2.25 10.86
CA ASP A 29 -37.46 -2.55 9.60
C ASP A 29 -37.39 -4.04 9.22
N LYS A 30 -36.29 -4.74 9.57
CA LYS A 30 -36.03 -6.17 9.30
C LYS A 30 -35.03 -6.75 10.31
N PRO A 31 -35.45 -7.01 11.55
CA PRO A 31 -34.53 -7.57 12.54
C PRO A 31 -34.08 -8.96 12.09
N LEU A 32 -32.77 -9.15 11.95
CA LEU A 32 -32.19 -10.48 11.76
C LEU A 32 -32.43 -11.35 13.00
N SER A 33 -32.37 -12.67 12.83
CA SER A 33 -32.38 -13.57 13.98
C SER A 33 -31.15 -13.30 14.86
N MET A 34 -31.30 -13.50 16.17
CA MET A 34 -30.20 -13.41 17.13
C MET A 34 -29.03 -14.33 16.73
N GLN A 35 -29.33 -15.49 16.13
CA GLN A 35 -28.31 -16.40 15.60
C GLN A 35 -27.49 -15.77 14.46
N GLU A 36 -28.16 -15.07 13.52
CA GLU A 36 -27.49 -14.42 12.39
C GLU A 36 -26.61 -13.24 12.85
N ALA A 37 -27.05 -12.52 13.90
CA ALA A 37 -26.27 -11.46 14.52
C ALA A 37 -25.00 -12.01 15.19
N TYR A 38 -25.11 -13.12 15.94
CA TYR A 38 -23.93 -13.80 16.51
C TYR A 38 -22.98 -14.31 15.44
N MET A 39 -23.49 -14.89 14.35
CA MET A 39 -22.65 -15.33 13.23
C MET A 39 -21.91 -14.16 12.58
N ALA A 40 -22.57 -13.01 12.40
CA ALA A 40 -21.93 -11.80 11.88
C ALA A 40 -20.86 -11.26 12.83
N LEU A 41 -21.10 -11.27 14.15
CA LEU A 41 -20.14 -10.87 15.17
C LEU A 41 -18.89 -11.76 15.18
N ILE A 42 -19.09 -13.08 15.12
CA ILE A 42 -18.00 -14.07 15.07
C ILE A 42 -17.17 -13.87 13.79
N ALA A 43 -17.83 -13.74 12.64
CA ALA A 43 -17.16 -13.47 11.37
C ALA A 43 -16.35 -12.17 11.42
N LEU A 44 -16.92 -11.09 11.97
CA LEU A 44 -16.24 -9.80 12.11
C LEU A 44 -15.01 -9.91 13.02
N SER A 45 -15.13 -10.60 14.15
CA SER A 45 -14.05 -10.81 15.12
C SER A 45 -12.93 -11.66 14.50
N LEU A 46 -13.29 -12.74 13.81
CA LEU A 46 -12.35 -13.63 13.16
C LEU A 46 -11.57 -12.92 12.05
N VAL A 47 -12.25 -12.16 11.18
CA VAL A 47 -11.62 -11.36 10.13
C VAL A 47 -10.67 -10.32 10.73
N SER A 48 -11.07 -9.66 11.82
CA SER A 48 -10.26 -8.63 12.49
C SER A 48 -8.96 -9.19 13.08
N VAL A 49 -8.95 -10.46 13.50
CA VAL A 49 -7.73 -11.16 13.97
C VAL A 49 -6.92 -11.73 12.81
N LEU A 50 -7.58 -12.25 11.77
CA LEU A 50 -6.90 -12.88 10.63
C LEU A 50 -6.10 -11.87 9.80
N ILE A 51 -6.62 -10.65 9.60
CA ILE A 51 -5.95 -9.60 8.84
C ILE A 51 -4.53 -9.33 9.35
N PRO A 52 -4.27 -8.97 10.63
CA PRO A 52 -2.93 -8.70 11.10
C PRO A 52 -2.01 -9.94 11.09
N LEU A 53 -2.57 -11.14 11.29
CA LEU A 53 -1.81 -12.39 11.20
C LEU A 53 -1.26 -12.67 9.80
N ILE A 54 -1.97 -12.23 8.75
CA ILE A 54 -1.50 -12.30 7.37
C ILE A 54 -0.59 -11.11 7.04
N HIS A 55 -0.99 -9.91 7.47
CA HIS A 55 -0.34 -8.65 7.14
C HIS A 55 1.10 -8.58 7.65
N HIS A 56 1.33 -8.87 8.94
CA HIS A 56 2.64 -8.65 9.56
C HIS A 56 3.76 -9.54 8.97
N PRO A 57 3.57 -10.87 8.79
CA PRO A 57 4.59 -11.70 8.15
C PRO A 57 4.86 -11.27 6.71
N TYR A 58 3.82 -10.94 5.95
CA TYR A 58 3.94 -10.44 4.58
C TYR A 58 4.76 -9.13 4.53
N PHE A 59 4.41 -8.18 5.38
CA PHE A 59 5.07 -6.88 5.46
C PHE A 59 6.54 -7.01 5.87
N TYR A 60 6.82 -7.89 6.83
CA TYR A 60 8.19 -8.22 7.24
C TYR A 60 9.02 -8.77 6.07
N GLU A 61 8.49 -9.73 5.31
CA GLU A 61 9.21 -10.30 4.16
C GLU A 61 9.49 -9.25 3.07
N LEU A 62 8.58 -8.30 2.83
CA LEU A 62 8.83 -7.18 1.91
C LEU A 62 9.95 -6.26 2.39
N GLN A 63 9.93 -5.87 3.66
CA GLN A 63 10.97 -5.02 4.25
C GLN A 63 12.33 -5.73 4.21
N LYS A 64 12.36 -7.02 4.54
CA LYS A 64 13.57 -7.84 4.43
C LYS A 64 14.13 -7.84 3.01
N LYS A 65 13.29 -7.99 1.99
CA LYS A 65 13.71 -7.93 0.58
C LYS A 65 14.20 -6.53 0.17
N GLY A 66 13.57 -5.47 0.68
CA GLY A 66 14.04 -4.10 0.52
C GLY A 66 15.43 -3.87 1.11
N LEU A 67 15.66 -4.39 2.33
CA LEU A 67 16.96 -4.32 2.99
C LEU A 67 18.03 -5.13 2.27
N GLU A 68 17.74 -6.36 1.85
CA GLU A 68 18.66 -7.20 1.05
C GLU A 68 19.10 -6.47 -0.23
N LEU A 69 18.15 -5.86 -0.96
CA LEU A 69 18.47 -5.08 -2.16
C LEU A 69 19.32 -3.84 -1.83
N LYS A 70 19.00 -3.12 -0.76
CA LYS A 70 19.76 -1.95 -0.31
C LYS A 70 21.21 -2.31 -0.01
N VAL A 71 21.44 -3.39 0.74
CA VAL A 71 22.78 -3.88 1.09
C VAL A 71 23.54 -4.30 -0.17
N ALA A 72 22.91 -5.06 -1.07
CA ALA A 72 23.53 -5.48 -2.32
C ALA A 72 23.91 -4.28 -3.22
N ALA A 73 23.02 -3.30 -3.33
CA ALA A 73 23.27 -2.08 -4.10
C ALA A 73 24.44 -1.25 -3.52
N CYS A 74 24.48 -1.04 -2.21
CA CYS A 74 25.60 -0.38 -1.54
C CYS A 74 26.92 -1.13 -1.79
N GLY A 75 26.92 -2.46 -1.69
CA GLY A 75 28.09 -3.29 -1.96
C GLY A 75 28.62 -3.14 -3.38
N MET A 76 27.73 -3.21 -4.38
CA MET A 76 28.09 -3.03 -5.80
C MET A 76 28.62 -1.63 -6.09
N ILE A 77 27.99 -0.59 -5.53
CA ILE A 77 28.42 0.80 -5.70
C ILE A 77 29.81 1.01 -5.09
N MET A 78 30.05 0.49 -3.88
CA MET A 78 31.35 0.59 -3.21
C MET A 78 32.44 -0.14 -4.00
N GLN A 79 32.18 -1.38 -4.41
CA GLN A 79 33.14 -2.16 -5.21
C GLN A 79 33.49 -1.44 -6.51
N LYS A 80 32.50 -0.84 -7.19
CA LYS A 80 32.74 -0.07 -8.40
C LYS A 80 33.50 1.22 -8.11
N GLY A 81 33.16 1.92 -7.02
CA GLY A 81 33.84 3.14 -6.57
C GLY A 81 35.33 2.94 -6.32
N LEU A 82 35.72 1.81 -5.73
CA LEU A 82 37.12 1.45 -5.49
C LEU A 82 37.91 1.14 -6.77
N GLN A 83 37.24 0.85 -7.89
CA GLN A 83 37.86 0.52 -9.17
C GLN A 83 37.84 1.70 -10.17
N LEU A 84 37.40 2.89 -9.75
CA LEU A 84 37.35 4.05 -10.63
C LEU A 84 38.74 4.61 -10.88
N SER A 85 39.03 4.95 -12.14
CA SER A 85 40.25 5.68 -12.50
C SER A 85 40.18 7.13 -11.99
N SER A 86 41.34 7.77 -11.81
CA SER A 86 41.43 9.16 -11.37
C SER A 86 40.62 10.13 -12.25
N SER A 87 40.63 9.92 -13.58
CA SER A 87 39.82 10.70 -14.53
C SER A 87 38.31 10.50 -14.37
N ALA A 88 37.87 9.31 -13.94
CA ALA A 88 36.46 9.04 -13.64
C ALA A 88 36.05 9.61 -12.27
N LEU A 89 36.95 9.61 -11.29
CA LEU A 89 36.74 10.19 -9.97
C LEU A 89 36.60 11.73 -10.02
N HIS A 90 37.27 12.37 -10.98
CA HIS A 90 37.08 13.80 -11.25
C HIS A 90 35.67 14.12 -11.80
N LYS A 91 34.98 13.15 -12.42
CA LYS A 91 33.59 13.29 -12.89
C LYS A 91 32.57 12.88 -11.81
N THR A 92 32.87 11.84 -11.05
CA THR A 92 32.03 11.34 -9.96
C THR A 92 32.85 11.29 -8.68
N THR A 93 32.79 12.37 -7.90
CA THR A 93 33.55 12.49 -6.67
C THR A 93 33.09 11.49 -5.61
N VAL A 94 33.95 11.21 -4.63
CA VAL A 94 33.60 10.37 -3.46
C VAL A 94 32.35 10.90 -2.75
N GLY A 95 32.20 12.23 -2.66
CA GLY A 95 31.00 12.87 -2.12
C GLY A 95 29.72 12.48 -2.85
N HIS A 96 29.73 12.49 -4.19
CA HIS A 96 28.59 12.03 -4.99
C HIS A 96 28.23 10.56 -4.74
N ILE A 97 29.23 9.69 -4.56
CA ILE A 97 28.99 8.27 -4.24
C ILE A 97 28.31 8.11 -2.87
N VAL A 98 28.77 8.86 -1.86
CA VAL A 98 28.17 8.86 -0.51
C VAL A 98 26.75 9.43 -0.54
N THR A 99 26.51 10.51 -1.30
CA THR A 99 25.17 11.04 -1.50
C THR A 99 24.28 10.00 -2.15
N LEU A 100 24.70 9.39 -3.26
CA LEU A 100 23.92 8.35 -3.97
C LEU A 100 23.48 7.21 -3.04
N MET A 101 24.39 6.70 -2.21
CA MET A 101 24.09 5.64 -1.25
C MET A 101 23.14 6.09 -0.13
N SER A 102 23.30 7.32 0.36
CA SER A 102 22.50 7.84 1.47
C SER A 102 21.12 8.38 1.04
N THR A 103 20.95 8.81 -0.21
CA THR A 103 19.69 9.36 -0.72
C THR A 103 18.90 8.38 -1.57
N ASP A 104 19.52 7.80 -2.60
CA ASP A 104 18.79 7.05 -3.62
C ASP A 104 18.67 5.58 -3.26
N VAL A 105 19.76 4.96 -2.81
CA VAL A 105 19.74 3.55 -2.36
C VAL A 105 18.94 3.40 -1.07
N ALA A 106 18.86 4.44 -0.24
CA ALA A 106 18.01 4.44 0.96
C ALA A 106 16.52 4.24 0.65
N LYS A 107 16.05 4.62 -0.56
CA LYS A 107 14.64 4.46 -0.96
C LYS A 107 14.26 3.01 -1.25
N PHE A 108 15.22 2.13 -1.52
CA PHE A 108 14.95 0.71 -1.84
C PHE A 108 14.30 -0.06 -0.69
N ASP A 109 14.52 0.38 0.55
CA ASP A 109 13.95 -0.21 1.75
C ASP A 109 12.40 -0.22 1.71
N MET A 110 11.80 0.88 1.24
CA MET A 110 10.34 1.04 1.17
C MET A 110 9.76 0.74 -0.23
N MET A 111 10.60 0.62 -1.26
CA MET A 111 10.16 0.47 -2.65
C MET A 111 9.26 -0.75 -2.85
N PHE A 112 9.66 -1.91 -2.30
CA PHE A 112 8.93 -3.16 -2.50
C PHE A 112 7.53 -3.16 -1.89
N ILE A 113 7.32 -2.36 -0.84
CA ILE A 113 6.00 -2.18 -0.23
C ILE A 113 5.05 -1.56 -1.25
N PHE A 114 5.47 -0.51 -1.95
CA PHE A 114 4.60 0.23 -2.86
C PHE A 114 4.44 -0.40 -4.25
N VAL A 115 5.43 -1.18 -4.71
CA VAL A 115 5.38 -1.81 -6.05
C VAL A 115 4.14 -2.70 -6.21
N HIS A 116 3.75 -3.45 -5.19
CA HIS A 116 2.56 -4.29 -5.27
C HIS A 116 1.26 -3.49 -5.31
N TYR A 117 1.22 -2.30 -4.71
CA TYR A 117 0.04 -1.43 -4.78
C TYR A 117 -0.19 -0.82 -6.16
N LEU A 118 0.81 -0.76 -7.05
CA LEU A 118 0.65 -0.23 -8.41
C LEU A 118 -0.40 -0.99 -9.23
N TRP A 119 -0.42 -2.32 -9.12
CA TRP A 119 -1.40 -3.16 -9.84
C TRP A 119 -2.59 -3.56 -8.96
N LEU A 120 -2.41 -3.60 -7.63
CA LEU A 120 -3.50 -3.92 -6.71
C LEU A 120 -4.48 -2.77 -6.52
N SER A 121 -4.02 -1.51 -6.48
CA SER A 121 -4.89 -0.37 -6.21
C SER A 121 -6.09 -0.29 -7.18
N PRO A 122 -5.93 -0.45 -8.51
CA PRO A 122 -7.06 -0.53 -9.44
C PRO A 122 -8.01 -1.69 -9.15
N LEU A 123 -7.48 -2.88 -8.84
CA LEU A 123 -8.29 -4.07 -8.54
C LEU A 123 -9.11 -3.85 -7.26
N ILE A 124 -8.47 -3.33 -6.22
CA ILE A 124 -9.11 -3.00 -4.94
C ILE A 124 -10.22 -1.96 -5.16
N LEU A 125 -9.91 -0.88 -5.88
CA LEU A 125 -10.86 0.18 -6.19
C LEU A 125 -12.12 -0.38 -6.87
N VAL A 126 -11.96 -1.24 -7.88
CA VAL A 126 -13.07 -1.90 -8.57
C VAL A 126 -13.87 -2.78 -7.60
N SER A 127 -13.21 -3.62 -6.80
CA SER A 127 -13.89 -4.52 -5.86
C SER A 127 -14.73 -3.76 -4.83
N TYR A 128 -14.18 -2.70 -4.21
CA TYR A 128 -14.93 -1.86 -3.27
C TYR A 128 -16.05 -1.08 -3.95
N THR A 129 -15.84 -0.59 -5.17
CA THR A 129 -16.89 0.10 -5.96
C THR A 129 -18.05 -0.84 -6.26
N VAL A 130 -17.78 -2.08 -6.68
CA VAL A 130 -18.80 -3.10 -6.94
C VAL A 130 -19.55 -3.48 -5.66
N MET A 131 -18.84 -3.64 -4.54
CA MET A 131 -19.46 -3.93 -3.25
C MET A 131 -20.43 -2.81 -2.84
N LEU A 132 -19.98 -1.55 -2.93
CA LEU A 132 -20.81 -0.39 -2.54
C LEU A 132 -21.93 -0.10 -3.53
N TRP A 133 -21.73 -0.36 -4.83
CA TRP A 133 -22.79 -0.24 -5.83
C TRP A 133 -24.02 -1.10 -5.48
N ARG A 134 -23.81 -2.30 -4.90
CA ARG A 134 -24.92 -3.16 -4.47
C ARG A 134 -25.73 -2.59 -3.30
N GLU A 135 -25.13 -1.75 -2.47
CA GLU A 135 -25.79 -1.18 -1.28
C GLU A 135 -26.38 0.22 -1.54
N ILE A 136 -25.69 1.07 -2.31
CA ILE A 136 -26.06 2.48 -2.52
C ILE A 136 -26.17 2.90 -4.00
N GLY A 137 -26.02 1.97 -4.94
CA GLY A 137 -26.19 2.22 -6.36
C GLY A 137 -25.17 3.22 -6.92
N PHE A 138 -25.65 4.09 -7.83
CA PHE A 138 -24.81 5.05 -8.55
C PHE A 138 -24.05 6.02 -7.66
N SER A 139 -24.55 6.30 -6.46
CA SER A 139 -23.88 7.15 -5.47
C SER A 139 -22.48 6.66 -5.11
N SER A 140 -22.20 5.35 -5.19
CA SER A 140 -20.85 4.80 -4.94
C SER A 140 -19.84 5.28 -5.97
N VAL A 141 -20.21 5.32 -7.25
CA VAL A 141 -19.34 5.74 -8.35
C VAL A 141 -19.02 7.22 -8.25
N VAL A 142 -19.99 8.06 -7.84
CA VAL A 142 -19.73 9.48 -7.57
C VAL A 142 -18.69 9.65 -6.46
N GLY A 143 -18.82 8.90 -5.36
CA GLY A 143 -17.87 8.93 -4.24
C GLY A 143 -16.45 8.50 -4.65
N PHE A 144 -16.30 7.37 -5.34
CA PHE A 144 -14.99 6.94 -5.83
C PHE A 144 -14.45 7.84 -6.95
N GLY A 145 -15.31 8.41 -7.79
CA GLY A 145 -14.94 9.41 -8.78
C GLY A 145 -14.29 10.64 -8.13
N ALA A 146 -14.85 11.12 -7.01
CA ALA A 146 -14.23 12.20 -6.24
C ALA A 146 -12.85 11.80 -5.69
N LEU A 147 -12.67 10.57 -5.22
CA LEU A 147 -11.35 10.06 -4.81
C LEU A 147 -10.34 10.00 -5.97
N ILE A 148 -10.78 9.62 -7.17
CA ILE A 148 -9.92 9.63 -8.37
C ILE A 148 -9.49 11.05 -8.72
N VAL A 149 -10.37 12.05 -8.59
CA VAL A 149 -10.04 13.47 -8.81
C VAL A 149 -9.01 13.99 -7.80
N LEU A 150 -8.96 13.41 -6.58
CA LEU A 150 -7.92 13.76 -5.61
C LEU A 150 -6.52 13.29 -6.05
N VAL A 151 -6.40 12.23 -6.86
CA VAL A 151 -5.10 11.71 -7.32
C VAL A 151 -4.28 12.74 -8.11
N PRO A 152 -4.79 13.41 -9.16
CA PRO A 152 -4.04 14.45 -9.86
C PRO A 152 -3.75 15.66 -8.97
N ILE A 153 -4.62 15.99 -8.01
CA ILE A 153 -4.38 17.05 -7.02
C ILE A 153 -3.19 16.70 -6.13
N GLN A 154 -3.15 15.47 -5.58
CA GLN A 154 -2.01 14.96 -4.84
C GLN A 154 -0.73 14.97 -5.69
N GLY A 155 -0.84 14.61 -6.98
CA GLY A 155 0.26 14.71 -7.94
C GLY A 155 0.77 16.13 -8.15
N TYR A 156 -0.12 17.11 -8.22
CA TYR A 156 0.24 18.53 -8.29
C TYR A 156 0.99 18.99 -7.04
N PHE A 157 0.46 18.70 -5.84
CA PHE A 157 1.13 19.01 -4.58
C PHE A 157 2.50 18.32 -4.47
N SER A 158 2.61 17.05 -4.89
CA SER A 158 3.88 16.31 -4.93
C SER A 158 4.92 17.00 -5.83
N ARG A 159 4.51 17.44 -7.02
CA ARG A 159 5.40 18.19 -7.93
C ARG A 159 5.81 19.55 -7.35
N MET A 160 4.89 20.24 -6.68
CA MET A 160 5.18 21.51 -6.03
C MET A 160 6.21 21.34 -4.91
N MET A 161 6.03 20.35 -4.03
CA MET A 161 7.02 20.00 -3.01
C MET A 161 8.37 19.64 -3.64
N GLY A 162 8.35 18.89 -4.76
CA GLY A 162 9.55 18.57 -5.53
C GLY A 162 10.28 19.81 -6.03
N ARG A 163 9.55 20.81 -6.54
CA ARG A 163 10.13 22.09 -6.97
C ARG A 163 10.76 22.86 -5.81
N CYS A 164 10.09 22.93 -4.66
CA CYS A 164 10.66 23.59 -3.48
C CYS A 164 11.95 22.91 -3.01
N ARG A 165 12.08 21.58 -3.16
CA ARG A 165 13.31 20.84 -2.81
C ARG A 165 14.52 21.17 -3.68
N PHE A 166 14.34 21.80 -4.84
CA PHE A 166 15.43 22.24 -5.72
C PHE A 166 15.76 23.74 -5.57
N VAL A 167 14.94 24.49 -4.83
CA VAL A 167 15.09 25.94 -4.62
C VAL A 167 15.82 26.25 -3.29
N PHE A 168 15.89 25.28 -2.38
CA PHE A 168 16.74 25.28 -1.19
C PHE A 168 17.88 24.27 -1.34
#